data_AF-A0A9W6Z3G8-F1
#
_entry.id   AF-A0A9W6Z3G8-F1
#
_cell.length_a   1.000
_cell.length_b   1.000
_cell.length_c   1.000
_cell.angle_alpha   90.00
_cell.angle_beta   90.00
_cell.angle_gamma   90.00
#
_symmetry.space_group_name_H-M   'P 1'
#
loop_
_entity.id
_entity.type
_entity.pdbx_description
1 polymer ?
#
loop_
_entity_poly.entity_id
_entity_poly.type
_entity_poly.pdbx_seq_one_letter_code
_entity_poly.pdbx_strand_id
1 'polypeptide(L)'
;MQFKSTLLMAAALAGSALADADTSSLQATLTSTTQIDVASSCSFKSGYTATAQADLDTLTSCEAIDGDLYITGDLGSAAIANVRAVYGDLVVYNATALTSFSADSINTITGELRLTGLTVLDSVSMGGLSSVGAINWVTLPALTDTGLTSVTECNAILISDTQLGSLDV
;
A
#
# COMPACT_ATOMS: atom_id res chain seq x y z
N MET A 1 77.83 20.49 -14.41
CA MET A 1 77.40 21.77 -13.78
C MET A 1 75.87 21.73 -13.75
N GLN A 2 75.29 21.26 -12.64
CA GLN A 2 74.69 22.07 -11.56
C GLN A 2 73.27 22.61 -11.87
N PHE A 3 72.31 22.00 -11.16
CA PHE A 3 71.16 22.61 -10.46
C PHE A 3 70.04 23.35 -11.21
N LYS A 4 68.82 22.77 -11.20
CA LYS A 4 67.67 23.10 -10.30
C LYS A 4 66.36 22.56 -10.90
N SER A 5 65.59 21.70 -10.21
CA SER A 5 64.46 22.03 -9.30
C SER A 5 63.49 23.03 -9.94
N THR A 6 62.16 22.85 -10.06
CA THR A 6 61.13 22.13 -9.28
C THR A 6 59.82 22.40 -10.06
N LEU A 7 58.89 21.47 -10.25
CA LEU A 7 57.71 21.33 -9.39
C LEU A 7 57.00 19.99 -9.67
N LEU A 8 56.70 19.26 -8.60
CA LEU A 8 55.82 18.09 -8.54
C LEU A 8 54.34 18.51 -8.48
N MET A 9 53.45 17.67 -9.01
CA MET A 9 52.33 17.01 -8.29
C MET A 9 51.67 16.00 -9.27
N ALA A 10 52.02 14.70 -9.18
CA ALA A 10 51.28 13.60 -8.49
C ALA A 10 50.03 13.18 -9.29
N ALA A 11 49.93 12.07 -10.02
CA ALA A 11 50.32 10.66 -9.85
C ALA A 11 49.71 9.96 -8.62
N ALA A 12 48.67 9.14 -8.83
CA ALA A 12 48.53 7.81 -8.23
C ALA A 12 47.26 7.10 -8.76
N LEU A 13 47.47 6.17 -9.70
CA LEU A 13 46.59 5.03 -9.96
C LEU A 13 46.93 3.94 -8.94
N ALA A 14 46.00 3.66 -8.03
CA ALA A 14 45.82 2.42 -7.26
C ALA A 14 44.47 2.61 -6.55
N GLY A 15 43.49 1.73 -6.55
CA GLY A 15 43.47 0.28 -6.65
C GLY A 15 42.46 -0.21 -5.59
N SER A 16 41.39 -0.88 -6.05
CA SER A 16 40.42 -1.72 -5.31
C SER A 16 39.60 -1.15 -4.15
N ALA A 17 38.28 -1.04 -4.37
CA ALA A 17 37.25 -1.65 -3.53
C ALA A 17 35.96 -1.83 -4.35
N LEU A 18 35.47 -3.08 -4.43
CA LEU A 18 34.15 -3.46 -4.93
C LEU A 18 33.17 -3.46 -3.74
N ALA A 19 32.04 -2.75 -3.85
CA ALA A 19 30.79 -2.81 -3.07
C ALA A 19 30.11 -1.42 -3.23
N ASP A 20 28.86 -1.23 -3.63
CA ASP A 20 27.67 -2.07 -3.69
C ASP A 20 26.78 -1.61 -4.86
N ALA A 21 25.86 -2.49 -5.24
CA ALA A 21 24.91 -2.33 -6.33
C ALA A 21 23.93 -1.16 -6.11
N ASP A 22 23.65 -0.39 -7.16
CA ASP A 22 22.31 0.14 -7.37
C ASP A 22 22.00 0.20 -8.87
N THR A 23 21.48 -0.91 -9.36
CA THR A 23 20.89 -1.05 -10.70
C THR A 23 19.52 -0.38 -10.71
N SER A 24 19.38 0.80 -11.31
CA SER A 24 18.10 1.18 -11.93
C SER A 24 18.20 2.35 -12.90
N SER A 25 19.06 2.22 -13.91
CA SER A 25 19.00 3.04 -15.11
C SER A 25 18.02 2.42 -16.12
N LEU A 26 16.72 2.46 -15.84
CA LEU A 26 15.65 2.15 -16.80
C LEU A 26 14.35 2.88 -16.43
N GLN A 27 14.33 4.22 -16.49
CA GLN A 27 13.06 4.95 -16.61
C GLN A 27 12.86 5.39 -18.04
N ALA A 28 12.37 4.43 -18.83
CA ALA A 28 11.73 4.67 -20.09
C ALA A 28 10.33 5.25 -19.86
N THR A 29 10.00 6.22 -20.69
CA THR A 29 8.76 6.98 -20.81
C THR A 29 7.50 6.10 -20.87
N LEU A 30 6.67 6.11 -19.81
CA LEU A 30 5.26 5.68 -19.87
C LEU A 30 4.43 6.53 -18.88
N THR A 31 3.45 7.25 -19.44
CA THR A 31 2.18 7.74 -18.87
C THR A 31 2.10 8.02 -17.35
N SER A 32 1.80 9.28 -17.03
CA SER A 32 1.45 9.79 -15.70
C SER A 32 0.38 8.97 -14.97
N THR A 33 0.80 7.96 -14.23
CA THR A 33 0.24 7.63 -12.92
C THR A 33 1.22 8.20 -11.91
N THR A 34 0.76 9.04 -10.98
CA THR A 34 1.60 9.58 -9.90
C THR A 34 2.03 8.42 -9.00
N GLN A 35 3.15 7.78 -9.32
CA GLN A 35 3.77 6.80 -8.46
C GLN A 35 4.34 7.55 -7.24
N ILE A 36 3.91 7.15 -6.05
CA ILE A 36 4.34 7.71 -4.78
C ILE A 36 5.58 6.92 -4.37
N ASP A 37 6.67 7.63 -4.04
CA ASP A 37 7.89 7.01 -3.58
C ASP A 37 7.64 6.25 -2.26
N VAL A 38 8.07 4.99 -2.21
CA VAL A 38 7.90 4.14 -1.03
C VAL A 38 9.14 4.23 -0.15
N ALA A 39 8.98 4.67 1.09
CA ALA A 39 10.05 4.66 2.07
C ALA A 39 10.47 3.21 2.39
N SER A 40 11.76 2.96 2.62
CA SER A 40 12.27 1.61 2.90
C SER A 40 11.65 0.96 4.13
N SER A 41 11.19 1.75 5.10
CA SER A 41 10.45 1.29 6.29
C SER A 41 9.02 0.82 6.00
N CYS A 42 8.50 1.14 4.82
CA CYS A 42 7.13 0.85 4.37
C CYS A 42 7.10 -0.19 3.24
N SER A 43 8.23 -0.85 2.98
CA SER A 43 8.33 -1.99 2.05
C SER A 43 8.26 -3.29 2.85
N PHE A 44 7.09 -3.95 2.79
CA PHE A 44 6.76 -5.19 3.46
C PHE A 44 6.75 -6.34 2.45
N LYS A 45 7.94 -6.77 2.01
CA LYS A 45 8.08 -7.86 1.02
C LYS A 45 7.42 -9.20 1.39
N SER A 46 7.20 -9.43 2.69
CA SER A 46 6.52 -10.62 3.21
C SER A 46 5.09 -10.35 3.68
N GLY A 47 4.58 -9.14 3.44
CA GLY A 47 3.33 -8.63 3.98
C GLY A 47 3.44 -8.07 5.40
N TYR A 48 2.51 -7.20 5.76
CA TYR A 48 2.34 -6.62 7.10
C TYR A 48 1.02 -7.07 7.68
N THR A 49 1.00 -7.62 8.90
CA THR A 49 -0.24 -8.03 9.57
C THR A 49 -0.51 -7.15 10.77
N ALA A 50 -1.64 -6.45 10.74
CA ALA A 50 -2.18 -5.67 11.84
C ALA A 50 -3.27 -6.48 12.58
N THR A 51 -3.18 -6.51 13.90
CA THR A 51 -4.16 -7.17 14.78
C THR A 51 -4.86 -6.21 15.73
N ALA A 52 -4.35 -4.99 15.85
CA ALA A 52 -4.89 -3.91 16.64
C ALA A 52 -4.76 -2.57 15.89
N GLN A 53 -5.58 -1.57 16.26
CA GLN A 53 -5.50 -0.23 15.66
C GLN A 53 -4.10 0.38 15.83
N ALA A 54 -3.43 0.08 16.94
CA ALA A 54 -2.06 0.53 17.19
C ALA A 54 -1.06 0.04 16.12
N ASP A 55 -1.28 -1.12 15.50
CA ASP A 55 -0.45 -1.63 14.42
C ASP A 55 -0.70 -0.88 13.10
N LEU A 56 -1.91 -0.34 12.90
CA LEU A 56 -2.24 0.51 11.77
C LEU A 56 -1.70 1.93 11.98
N ASP A 57 -1.68 2.39 13.23
CA ASP A 57 -1.16 3.71 13.59
C ASP A 57 0.34 3.84 13.29
N THR A 58 1.12 2.75 13.29
CA THR A 58 2.53 2.78 12.87
C THR A 58 2.69 3.05 11.37
N LEU A 59 1.70 2.71 10.55
CA LEU A 59 1.69 2.94 9.11
C LEU A 59 1.40 4.40 8.74
N THR A 60 0.96 5.23 9.69
CA THR A 60 0.64 6.65 9.44
C THR A 60 1.83 7.49 9.00
N SER A 61 3.06 6.98 9.19
CA SER A 61 4.30 7.58 8.70
C SER A 61 4.59 7.27 7.23
N CYS A 62 3.87 6.30 6.64
CA CYS A 62 4.02 5.86 5.26
C CYS A 62 3.04 6.60 4.35
N GLU A 63 3.53 7.26 3.30
CA GLU A 63 2.66 7.79 2.24
C GLU A 63 2.25 6.69 1.25
N ALA A 64 3.12 5.71 1.04
CA ALA A 64 2.84 4.53 0.25
C ALA A 64 3.41 3.26 0.90
N ILE A 65 2.73 2.14 0.65
CA ILE A 65 3.10 0.81 1.12
C ILE A 65 3.47 -0.06 -0.09
N ASP A 66 4.59 -0.76 -0.01
CA ASP A 66 5.00 -1.77 -0.99
C ASP A 66 4.87 -3.16 -0.36
N GLY A 67 3.95 -3.98 -0.89
CA GLY A 67 3.59 -5.28 -0.34
C GLY A 67 2.18 -5.34 0.26
N ASP A 68 1.80 -6.54 0.69
CA ASP A 68 0.44 -6.83 1.12
C ASP A 68 0.16 -6.37 2.56
N LEU A 69 -1.03 -5.84 2.79
CA LEU A 69 -1.51 -5.45 4.11
C LEU A 69 -2.64 -6.38 4.55
N TYR A 70 -2.45 -7.02 5.69
CA TYR A 70 -3.37 -7.97 6.31
C TYR A 70 -3.92 -7.39 7.61
N ILE A 71 -5.23 -7.41 7.80
CA ILE A 71 -5.91 -6.93 9.00
C ILE A 71 -6.81 -8.04 9.52
N THR A 72 -6.64 -8.41 10.78
CA THR A 72 -7.40 -9.49 11.43
C THR A 72 -7.50 -9.26 12.94
N GLY A 73 -8.15 -10.18 13.66
CA GLY A 73 -8.31 -10.11 15.12
C GLY A 73 -9.56 -9.37 15.58
N ASP A 74 -9.64 -9.12 16.90
CA ASP A 74 -10.83 -8.58 17.57
C ASP A 74 -10.81 -7.05 17.66
N LEU A 75 -10.73 -6.40 16.51
CA LEU A 75 -10.85 -4.95 16.38
C LEU A 75 -12.32 -4.55 16.35
N GLY A 76 -12.74 -3.57 17.15
CA GLY A 76 -14.08 -2.97 17.00
C GLY A 76 -14.18 -2.08 15.76
N SER A 77 -13.12 -1.32 15.49
CA SER A 77 -12.98 -0.45 14.31
C SER A 77 -11.54 -0.46 13.83
N ALA A 78 -11.33 -0.28 12.54
CA ALA A 78 -9.99 -0.20 11.95
C ALA A 78 -9.91 1.00 11.00
N ALA A 79 -8.85 1.80 11.13
CA ALA A 79 -8.61 2.96 10.30
C ALA A 79 -7.15 3.02 9.83
N ILE A 80 -6.94 3.31 8.55
CA ILE A 80 -5.62 3.60 7.97
C ILE A 80 -5.59 5.07 7.58
N ALA A 81 -4.71 5.84 8.22
CA ALA A 81 -4.54 7.26 7.91
C ALA A 81 -3.23 7.52 7.15
N ASN A 82 -3.22 8.59 6.35
CA ASN A 82 -2.08 9.11 5.57
C ASN A 82 -1.53 8.23 4.45
N VAL A 83 -1.80 6.92 4.44
CA VAL A 83 -1.44 6.04 3.33
C VAL A 83 -2.29 6.40 2.12
N ARG A 84 -1.63 6.69 0.99
CA ARG A 84 -2.25 7.09 -0.27
C ARG A 84 -2.20 6.01 -1.34
N ALA A 85 -1.20 5.14 -1.28
CA ALA A 85 -1.07 4.03 -2.22
C ALA A 85 -0.66 2.74 -1.50
N VAL A 86 -1.26 1.62 -1.93
CA VAL A 86 -0.86 0.27 -1.55
C VAL A 86 -0.48 -0.48 -2.83
N TYR A 87 0.81 -0.74 -2.99
CA TYR A 87 1.38 -1.52 -4.08
C TYR A 87 1.35 -3.02 -3.73
N GLY A 88 0.14 -3.56 -3.59
CA GLY A 88 -0.12 -4.93 -3.15
C GLY A 88 -1.59 -5.15 -2.86
N ASP A 89 -1.90 -6.21 -2.11
CA ASP A 89 -3.26 -6.50 -1.66
C ASP A 89 -3.57 -5.80 -0.32
N LEU A 90 -4.81 -5.35 -0.15
CA LEU A 90 -5.37 -4.91 1.13
C LEU A 90 -6.44 -5.91 1.57
N VAL A 91 -6.13 -6.65 2.64
CA VAL A 91 -6.89 -7.82 3.06
C VAL A 91 -7.38 -7.64 4.49
N VAL A 92 -8.68 -7.60 4.68
CA VAL A 92 -9.32 -7.68 6.01
C VAL A 92 -10.06 -9.00 6.11
N TYR A 93 -9.67 -9.85 7.06
CA TYR A 93 -10.22 -11.20 7.15
C TYR A 93 -10.47 -11.65 8.59
N ASN A 94 -11.57 -12.38 8.79
CA ASN A 94 -11.96 -12.99 10.08
C ASN A 94 -11.98 -12.01 11.28
N ALA A 95 -12.16 -10.72 11.04
CA ALA A 95 -12.35 -9.72 12.11
C ALA A 95 -13.85 -9.62 12.44
N THR A 96 -14.39 -10.63 13.12
CA THR A 96 -15.84 -10.76 13.37
C THR A 96 -16.41 -9.72 14.32
N ALA A 97 -15.56 -8.96 15.02
CA ALA A 97 -15.95 -7.84 15.87
C ALA A 97 -15.88 -6.48 15.15
N LEU A 98 -15.37 -6.44 13.93
CA LEU A 98 -15.13 -5.20 13.18
C LEU A 98 -16.44 -4.64 12.64
N THR A 99 -16.86 -3.50 13.18
CA THR A 99 -18.10 -2.82 12.76
C THR A 99 -17.84 -1.80 11.66
N SER A 100 -16.68 -1.15 11.68
CA SER A 100 -16.32 -0.11 10.71
C SER A 100 -14.87 -0.19 10.24
N PHE A 101 -14.66 0.07 8.95
CA PHE A 101 -13.35 0.18 8.32
C PHE A 101 -13.21 1.50 7.55
N SER A 102 -12.17 2.27 7.80
CA SER A 102 -11.91 3.54 7.09
C SER A 102 -10.49 3.63 6.55
N ALA A 103 -10.35 4.01 5.29
CA ALA A 103 -9.08 4.27 4.63
C ALA A 103 -9.24 5.34 3.54
N ASP A 104 -9.86 6.46 3.88
CA ASP A 104 -10.26 7.52 2.93
C ASP A 104 -9.08 8.21 2.22
N SER A 105 -7.86 8.10 2.78
CA SER A 105 -6.65 8.66 2.16
C SER A 105 -6.12 7.80 1.01
N ILE A 106 -6.48 6.51 0.96
CA ILE A 106 -5.97 5.59 -0.07
C ILE A 106 -6.64 5.91 -1.40
N ASN A 107 -5.82 6.28 -2.38
CA ASN A 107 -6.25 6.54 -3.75
C ASN A 107 -6.06 5.33 -4.66
N THR A 108 -5.04 4.51 -4.40
CA THR A 108 -4.68 3.41 -5.31
C THR A 108 -4.34 2.14 -4.55
N ILE A 109 -4.91 1.02 -5.00
CA ILE A 109 -4.56 -0.34 -4.58
C ILE A 109 -4.26 -1.14 -5.84
N THR A 110 -3.00 -1.51 -6.08
CA THR A 110 -2.66 -2.20 -7.34
C THR A 110 -3.12 -3.65 -7.37
N GLY A 111 -3.27 -4.28 -6.20
CA GLY A 111 -3.74 -5.64 -6.04
C GLY A 111 -5.23 -5.71 -5.73
N GLU A 112 -5.59 -6.61 -4.82
CA GLU A 112 -6.95 -6.90 -4.41
C GLU A 112 -7.35 -6.17 -3.11
N LEU A 113 -8.49 -5.48 -3.13
CA LEU A 113 -9.22 -5.09 -1.92
C LEU A 113 -10.13 -6.25 -1.49
N ARG A 114 -9.67 -7.02 -0.51
CA ARG A 114 -10.34 -8.22 -0.03
C ARG A 114 -10.91 -8.03 1.37
N LEU A 115 -12.23 -8.17 1.49
CA LEU A 115 -12.96 -8.15 2.76
C LEU A 115 -13.67 -9.49 2.93
N THR A 116 -13.29 -10.29 3.93
CA THR A 116 -13.82 -11.65 4.06
C THR A 116 -14.17 -12.02 5.50
N GLY A 117 -15.40 -12.49 5.71
CA GLY A 117 -15.81 -12.99 7.03
C GLY A 117 -15.96 -11.90 8.08
N LEU A 118 -16.45 -10.72 7.69
CA LEU A 118 -16.66 -9.56 8.58
C LEU A 118 -18.17 -9.44 8.85
N THR A 119 -18.65 -10.30 9.76
CA THR A 119 -20.09 -10.56 9.94
C THR A 119 -20.89 -9.37 10.48
N VAL A 120 -20.23 -8.44 11.15
CA VAL A 120 -20.86 -7.27 11.78
C VAL A 120 -20.41 -5.95 11.15
N LEU A 121 -19.63 -6.01 10.05
CA LEU A 121 -19.18 -4.82 9.34
C LEU A 121 -20.36 -4.18 8.62
N ASP A 122 -20.74 -2.98 9.05
CA ASP A 122 -21.84 -2.23 8.48
C ASP A 122 -21.38 -1.05 7.61
N SER A 123 -20.14 -0.61 7.81
CA SER A 123 -19.59 0.59 7.20
C SER A 123 -18.16 0.36 6.73
N VAL A 124 -17.96 0.65 5.44
CA VAL A 124 -16.66 0.82 4.82
C VAL A 124 -16.58 2.28 4.37
N SER A 125 -15.43 2.93 4.52
CA SER A 125 -15.21 4.28 4.03
C SER A 125 -13.87 4.33 3.33
N MET A 126 -13.90 4.38 2.00
CA MET A 126 -12.71 4.53 1.17
C MET A 126 -13.01 5.53 0.06
N GLY A 127 -13.51 6.71 0.45
CA GLY A 127 -14.00 7.72 -0.51
C GLY A 127 -12.91 8.26 -1.45
N GLY A 128 -11.64 8.12 -1.07
CA GLY A 128 -10.51 8.51 -1.90
C GLY A 128 -10.08 7.48 -2.95
N LEU A 129 -10.57 6.24 -2.88
CA LEU A 129 -10.11 5.14 -3.73
C LEU A 129 -10.60 5.36 -5.16
N SER A 130 -9.65 5.55 -6.09
CA SER A 130 -9.96 5.79 -7.51
C SER A 130 -9.58 4.61 -8.41
N SER A 131 -8.53 3.89 -8.06
CA SER A 131 -8.04 2.75 -8.83
C SER A 131 -7.76 1.56 -7.92
N VAL A 132 -8.35 0.42 -8.25
CA VAL A 132 -8.19 -0.84 -7.54
C VAL A 132 -8.00 -1.98 -8.54
N GLY A 133 -7.07 -2.91 -8.29
CA GLY A 133 -6.89 -4.06 -9.16
C GLY A 133 -8.14 -4.95 -9.19
N ALA A 134 -8.58 -5.42 -8.02
CA ALA A 134 -9.81 -6.18 -7.88
C ALA A 134 -10.51 -5.92 -6.54
N ILE A 135 -11.83 -6.07 -6.50
CA ILE A 135 -12.64 -6.03 -5.28
C ILE A 135 -13.16 -7.44 -5.00
N ASN A 136 -12.92 -7.96 -3.79
CA ASN A 136 -13.37 -9.29 -3.39
C ASN A 136 -13.97 -9.28 -1.98
N TRP A 137 -15.29 -9.21 -1.93
CA TRP A 137 -16.06 -9.08 -0.72
C TRP A 137 -16.94 -10.30 -0.52
N VAL A 138 -16.67 -11.06 0.54
CA VAL A 138 -17.34 -12.34 0.78
C VAL A 138 -17.73 -12.44 2.25
N THR A 139 -18.98 -12.80 2.51
CA THR A 139 -19.50 -12.96 3.88
C THR A 139 -19.46 -11.64 4.66
N LEU A 140 -20.21 -10.65 4.16
CA LEU A 140 -20.41 -9.33 4.79
C LEU A 140 -21.91 -9.05 4.98
N PRO A 141 -22.64 -9.88 5.75
CA PRO A 141 -24.10 -9.82 5.84
C PRO A 141 -24.63 -8.51 6.47
N ALA A 142 -23.82 -7.77 7.23
CA ALA A 142 -24.22 -6.48 7.79
C ALA A 142 -23.95 -5.29 6.85
N LEU A 143 -23.18 -5.49 5.77
CA LEU A 143 -22.77 -4.42 4.86
C LEU A 143 -23.90 -4.11 3.87
N THR A 144 -24.34 -2.85 3.86
CA THR A 144 -25.47 -2.37 3.04
C THR A 144 -25.08 -1.33 1.99
N ASP A 145 -23.92 -0.71 2.17
CA ASP A 145 -23.32 0.27 1.28
C ASP A 145 -21.87 -0.12 0.97
N THR A 146 -21.37 0.23 -0.22
CA THR A 146 -20.00 -0.09 -0.63
C THR A 146 -18.97 0.78 0.08
N GLY A 147 -19.32 2.03 0.45
CA GLY A 147 -18.34 2.99 0.95
C GLY A 147 -17.34 3.47 -0.10
N LEU A 148 -17.55 3.10 -1.36
CA LEU A 148 -16.74 3.47 -2.51
C LEU A 148 -17.52 4.51 -3.30
N THR A 149 -16.95 5.70 -3.50
CA THR A 149 -17.65 6.83 -4.13
C THR A 149 -16.92 7.41 -5.33
N SER A 150 -15.74 6.90 -5.65
CA SER A 150 -14.82 7.53 -6.61
C SER A 150 -14.03 6.51 -7.41
N VAL A 151 -14.43 5.24 -7.39
CA VAL A 151 -13.69 4.18 -8.06
C VAL A 151 -13.98 4.27 -9.56
N THR A 152 -12.99 4.72 -10.32
CA THR A 152 -13.10 4.83 -11.79
C THR A 152 -12.44 3.68 -12.52
N GLU A 153 -11.51 2.97 -11.86
CA GLU A 153 -10.77 1.85 -12.44
C GLU A 153 -10.83 0.62 -11.52
N CYS A 154 -11.40 -0.46 -12.02
CA CYS A 154 -11.46 -1.76 -11.35
C CYS A 154 -11.50 -2.90 -12.38
N ASN A 155 -10.59 -3.89 -12.28
CA ASN A 155 -10.51 -4.94 -13.29
C ASN A 155 -11.48 -6.10 -13.02
N ALA A 156 -11.77 -6.40 -11.76
CA ALA A 156 -12.64 -7.50 -11.36
C ALA A 156 -13.37 -7.21 -10.05
N ILE A 157 -14.65 -7.59 -9.97
CA ILE A 157 -15.47 -7.44 -8.77
C ILE A 157 -16.13 -8.78 -8.46
N LEU A 158 -15.90 -9.28 -7.24
CA LEU A 158 -16.62 -10.41 -6.65
C LEU A 158 -17.25 -9.93 -5.34
N ILE A 159 -18.58 -9.98 -5.26
CA ILE A 159 -19.33 -9.64 -4.05
C ILE A 159 -20.31 -10.78 -3.79
N SER A 160 -20.25 -11.35 -2.59
CA SER A 160 -21.09 -12.49 -2.18
C SER A 160 -21.44 -12.43 -0.70
N ASP A 161 -22.64 -12.93 -0.37
CA ASP A 161 -23.17 -12.98 0.99
C ASP A 161 -23.15 -11.61 1.71
N THR A 162 -23.62 -10.56 1.01
CA THR A 162 -23.76 -9.20 1.52
C THR A 162 -25.22 -8.74 1.49
N GLN A 163 -25.54 -7.64 2.19
CA GLN A 163 -26.86 -6.98 2.12
C GLN A 163 -26.83 -5.69 1.30
N LEU A 164 -25.89 -5.57 0.35
CA LEU A 164 -25.77 -4.38 -0.49
C LEU A 164 -27.05 -4.13 -1.29
N GLY A 165 -27.60 -2.93 -1.14
CA GLY A 165 -28.77 -2.49 -1.90
C GLY A 165 -28.43 -1.93 -3.29
N SER A 166 -27.18 -1.49 -3.47
CA SER A 166 -26.63 -0.94 -4.71
C SER A 166 -25.14 -1.23 -4.81
N LEU A 167 -24.60 -1.15 -6.03
CA LEU A 167 -23.17 -1.17 -6.32
C LEU A 167 -22.72 0.19 -6.87
N ASP A 168 -23.26 1.28 -6.31
CA ASP A 168 -22.77 2.61 -6.67
C ASP A 168 -21.29 2.67 -6.23
N VAL A 169 -20.41 2.91 -7.20
CA VAL A 169 -18.94 2.90 -7.08
C VAL A 169 -18.35 4.12 -7.76
#